data_AF-A0A835SC37-F1
#
_entry.id   AF-A0A835SC37-F1
#
_cell.length_a   1.000
_cell.length_b   1.000
_cell.length_c   1.000
_cell.angle_alpha   90.00
_cell.angle_beta   90.00
_cell.angle_gamma   90.00
#
_symmetry.space_group_name_H-M   'P 1'
#
loop_
_entity.id
_entity.type
_entity.pdbx_description
1 polymer ?
#
loop_
_entity_poly.entity_id
_entity_poly.type
_entity_poly.pdbx_seq_one_letter_code
_entity_poly.pdbx_strand_id
1 'polypeptide(L)'
;MKKRPLWEELGLHPPPKKPARKAAAANPEREEAATAQLRANCMRTIKTALCSEAAHGKEDSDAAGGQAAGGEGEGGTPDMEGLADGIEAALFQHHGSQAGPDYKGAARLLVASLKRNADLRGRVLSGAVRPAALVSMDSRQLATTQQQEEFAQLEDKAMQRVTVLGSGASGTLTTEYACKKCGGNSCNYLESGRRDIGKSETWGSKEGATTSRVVTCLGCGNRWEVGLFE
;
A
#
# COMPACT_ATOMS: atom_id res chain seq x y z
N MET A 1 14.97 -19.18 -36.19
CA MET A 1 16.40 -19.34 -36.52
C MET A 1 17.22 -18.68 -35.41
N LYS A 2 17.93 -19.45 -34.58
CA LYS A 2 18.78 -18.89 -33.51
C LYS A 2 20.02 -18.30 -34.18
N LYS A 3 20.25 -16.99 -34.06
CA LYS A 3 21.44 -16.32 -34.62
C LYS A 3 22.68 -16.95 -33.98
N ARG A 4 23.65 -17.34 -34.80
CA ARG A 4 24.93 -17.88 -34.32
C ARG A 4 25.68 -16.77 -33.58
N PRO A 5 26.39 -17.08 -32.49
CA PRO A 5 27.16 -16.08 -31.77
C PRO A 5 28.29 -15.54 -32.64
N LEU A 6 28.59 -14.24 -32.50
CA LEU A 6 29.49 -13.48 -33.37
C LEU A 6 30.90 -14.10 -33.52
N TRP A 7 31.43 -14.73 -32.46
CA TRP A 7 32.73 -15.40 -32.50
C TRP A 7 32.73 -16.61 -33.44
N GLU A 8 31.58 -17.26 -33.61
CA GLU A 8 31.41 -18.43 -34.48
C GLU A 8 31.23 -18.03 -35.95
N GLU A 9 30.68 -16.84 -36.22
CA GLU A 9 30.62 -16.26 -37.57
C GLU A 9 31.98 -15.73 -38.04
N LEU A 10 32.81 -15.25 -37.10
CA LEU A 10 34.14 -14.71 -37.38
C LEU A 10 35.25 -15.77 -37.34
N GLY A 11 34.92 -17.05 -37.14
CA GLY A 11 35.90 -18.15 -37.08
C GLY A 11 36.88 -18.05 -35.91
N LEU A 12 36.53 -17.31 -34.86
CA LEU A 12 37.37 -17.09 -33.69
C LEU A 12 37.16 -18.20 -32.65
N HIS A 13 38.19 -18.48 -31.86
CA HIS A 13 38.04 -19.42 -30.75
C HIS A 13 37.03 -18.89 -29.72
N PRO A 14 36.19 -19.76 -29.13
CA PRO A 14 35.21 -19.36 -28.14
C PRO A 14 35.90 -18.69 -26.95
N PRO A 15 35.34 -17.60 -26.39
CA PRO A 15 35.92 -16.96 -25.22
C PRO A 15 36.02 -17.97 -24.07
N PRO A 16 37.11 -17.95 -23.28
CA PRO A 16 37.28 -18.87 -22.17
C PRO A 16 36.09 -18.72 -21.22
N LYS A 17 35.40 -19.82 -20.93
CA LYS A 17 34.31 -19.84 -19.96
C LYS A 17 34.89 -19.37 -18.63
N LYS A 18 34.43 -18.22 -18.11
CA LYS A 18 34.83 -17.74 -16.78
C LYS A 18 34.59 -18.90 -15.81
N PRO A 19 35.58 -19.27 -14.97
CA PRO A 19 35.36 -20.32 -13.99
C PRO A 19 34.16 -19.90 -13.15
N ALA A 20 33.16 -20.77 -13.06
CA ALA A 20 32.04 -20.56 -12.16
C ALA A 20 32.65 -20.33 -10.77
N ARG A 21 32.42 -19.15 -10.18
CA ARG A 21 32.82 -18.90 -8.79
C ARG A 21 32.19 -20.02 -7.97
N LYS A 22 33.00 -20.96 -7.46
CA LYS A 22 32.55 -21.87 -6.41
C LYS A 22 32.06 -20.97 -5.28
N ALA A 23 30.78 -21.08 -4.93
CA ALA A 23 30.28 -20.47 -3.71
C ALA A 23 31.17 -20.99 -2.58
N ALA A 24 31.96 -20.10 -1.98
CA ALA A 24 32.75 -20.45 -0.82
C ALA A 24 31.76 -20.99 0.22
N ALA A 25 31.97 -22.22 0.70
CA ALA A 25 31.20 -22.76 1.80
C ALA A 25 31.23 -21.73 2.93
N ALA A 26 30.06 -21.21 3.30
CA ALA A 26 29.97 -20.16 4.29
C ALA A 26 30.48 -20.73 5.63
N ASN A 27 31.46 -20.05 6.24
CA ASN A 27 31.91 -20.42 7.58
C ASN A 27 30.79 -20.00 8.56
N PRO A 28 30.12 -20.92 9.27
CA PRO A 28 29.00 -20.61 10.16
C PRO A 28 29.38 -19.56 11.22
N GLU A 29 30.60 -19.58 11.75
CA GLU A 29 31.07 -18.58 12.72
C GLU A 29 31.10 -17.16 12.14
N ARG A 30 31.43 -17.03 10.85
CA ARG A 30 31.47 -15.73 10.15
C ARG A 30 30.07 -15.23 9.85
N GLU A 31 29.12 -16.13 9.59
CA GLU A 31 27.71 -15.78 9.41
C GLU A 31 27.10 -15.33 10.73
N GLU A 32 27.35 -16.04 11.82
CA GLU A 32 26.91 -15.67 13.17
C GLU A 32 27.47 -14.29 13.57
N ALA A 33 28.78 -14.07 13.40
CA ALA A 33 29.39 -12.76 13.65
C ALA A 33 28.79 -11.64 12.78
N ALA A 34 28.48 -11.93 11.51
CA ALA A 34 27.82 -10.97 10.62
C ALA A 34 26.39 -10.67 11.07
N THR A 35 25.65 -11.67 11.58
CA THR A 35 24.32 -11.46 12.14
C THR A 35 24.36 -10.63 13.42
N ALA A 36 25.29 -10.91 14.33
CA ALA A 36 25.46 -10.15 15.56
C ALA A 36 25.80 -8.68 15.27
N GLN A 37 26.69 -8.43 14.31
CA GLN A 37 27.02 -7.08 13.87
C GLN A 37 25.82 -6.35 13.27
N LEU A 38 24.97 -7.07 12.52
CA LEU A 38 23.76 -6.50 11.94
C LEU A 38 22.75 -6.09 13.02
N ARG A 39 22.54 -6.95 14.02
CA ARG A 39 21.63 -6.69 15.14
C ARG A 39 22.11 -5.50 15.97
N ALA A 40 23.40 -5.44 16.29
CA ALA A 40 24.01 -4.29 16.97
C ALA A 40 23.84 -2.97 16.19
N ASN A 41 23.98 -3.02 14.86
CA ASN A 41 23.72 -1.86 14.00
C ASN A 41 22.24 -1.46 14.02
N CYS A 42 21.32 -2.44 14.01
CA CYS A 42 19.88 -2.22 14.10
C CYS A 42 19.52 -1.51 15.41
N MET A 43 19.97 -2.04 16.56
CA MET A 43 19.78 -1.44 17.89
C MET A 43 20.24 0.02 17.91
N ARG A 44 21.47 0.29 17.41
CA ARG A 44 21.99 1.65 17.31
C ARG A 44 21.09 2.56 16.49
N THR A 45 20.60 2.10 15.34
CA THR A 45 19.71 2.91 14.49
C THR A 45 18.35 3.16 15.11
N ILE A 46 17.77 2.17 15.80
CA ILE A 46 16.50 2.32 16.54
C ILE A 46 16.68 3.35 17.65
N LYS A 47 17.75 3.22 18.45
CA LYS A 47 18.10 4.20 19.48
C LYS A 47 18.21 5.61 18.90
N THR A 48 18.93 5.79 17.79
CA THR A 48 19.01 7.12 17.14
C THR A 48 17.67 7.66 16.66
N ALA A 49 16.71 6.81 16.28
CA ALA A 49 15.37 7.22 15.88
C ALA A 49 14.50 7.62 17.08
N LEU A 50 14.67 6.93 18.22
CA LEU A 50 14.02 7.26 19.48
C LEU A 50 14.56 8.57 20.07
N CYS A 51 15.85 8.87 19.87
CA CYS A 51 16.48 10.10 20.36
C CYS A 51 16.39 11.28 19.38
N SER A 52 15.88 11.11 18.16
CA SER A 52 15.89 12.23 17.21
C SER A 52 14.87 13.29 17.63
N GLU A 53 15.27 14.54 17.82
CA GLU A 53 14.29 15.60 18.07
C GLU A 53 13.44 15.83 16.81
N ALA A 54 12.12 16.00 16.99
CA ALA A 54 11.23 16.28 15.86
C ALA A 54 11.53 17.70 15.36
N ALA A 55 12.22 17.82 14.23
CA ALA A 55 12.40 19.10 13.55
C ALA A 55 11.11 19.50 12.80
N HIS A 56 10.01 19.77 13.50
CA HIS A 56 8.93 20.68 13.06
C HIS A 56 7.86 20.86 14.15
N GLY A 57 7.64 22.13 14.51
CA GLY A 57 6.61 22.55 15.46
C GLY A 57 6.98 23.84 16.20
N LYS A 58 7.41 24.89 15.48
CA LYS A 58 7.31 26.25 16.00
C LYS A 58 5.83 26.61 15.89
N GLU A 59 5.07 26.31 16.93
CA GLU A 59 3.76 26.92 17.14
C GLU A 59 4.02 28.22 17.91
N ASP A 60 3.78 29.34 17.22
CA ASP A 60 3.74 30.64 17.84
C ASP A 60 2.69 30.62 18.96
N SER A 61 3.16 31.00 20.13
CA SER A 61 2.42 31.32 21.34
C SER A 61 1.32 32.35 21.07
N ASP A 62 0.07 32.05 21.47
CA ASP A 62 -0.75 33.02 22.19
C ASP A 62 -1.95 32.38 22.93
N ALA A 63 -1.95 32.60 24.25
CA ALA A 63 -3.06 32.69 25.19
C ALA A 63 -4.15 31.58 25.28
N ALA A 64 -4.14 30.81 26.39
CA ALA A 64 -5.01 31.08 27.56
C ALA A 64 -5.05 29.91 28.58
N GLY A 65 -4.50 30.18 29.76
CA GLY A 65 -4.96 29.81 31.12
C GLY A 65 -5.63 28.45 31.44
N GLY A 66 -5.05 27.76 32.44
CA GLY A 66 -5.79 26.79 33.26
C GLY A 66 -4.87 25.97 34.19
N GLN A 67 -4.98 26.19 35.50
CA GLN A 67 -4.11 25.66 36.55
C GLN A 67 -4.34 24.19 36.95
N ALA A 68 -3.23 23.58 37.40
CA ALA A 68 -3.03 22.70 38.57
C ALA A 68 -3.56 21.24 38.58
N ALA A 69 -2.62 20.30 38.57
CA ALA A 69 -2.37 19.25 39.59
C ALA A 69 -1.11 18.49 39.14
N GLY A 70 0.01 18.52 39.86
CA GLY A 70 0.21 17.69 41.05
C GLY A 70 0.83 16.35 40.65
N GLY A 71 2.16 16.26 40.64
CA GLY A 71 2.87 15.02 40.32
C GLY A 71 4.36 15.26 40.12
N GLU A 72 5.11 15.35 41.23
CA GLU A 72 6.56 15.23 41.24
C GLU A 72 6.91 13.81 40.79
N GLY A 73 7.20 13.64 39.50
CA GLY A 73 7.82 12.43 38.97
C GLY A 73 9.28 12.75 38.69
N GLU A 74 10.18 12.13 39.45
CA GLU A 74 11.60 12.00 39.09
C GLU A 74 11.72 11.78 37.58
N GLY A 75 12.44 12.68 36.91
CA GLY A 75 12.81 12.56 35.51
C GLY A 75 13.80 11.41 35.33
N GLY A 76 13.33 10.18 35.51
CA GLY A 76 14.00 8.99 35.04
C GLY A 76 14.01 9.06 33.52
N THR A 77 15.18 9.26 32.95
CA THR A 77 15.38 9.04 31.52
C THR A 77 14.78 7.67 31.20
N PRO A 78 13.78 7.55 30.30
CA PRO A 78 13.27 6.25 29.93
C PRO A 78 14.46 5.40 29.49
N ASP A 79 14.50 4.13 29.90
CA ASP A 79 15.57 3.20 29.52
C ASP A 79 15.49 2.95 28.01
N MET A 80 16.09 3.87 27.25
CA MET A 80 16.11 3.86 25.79
C MET A 80 16.92 2.68 25.26
N GLU A 81 17.89 2.19 26.04
CA GLU A 81 18.68 1.02 25.70
C GLU A 81 17.78 -0.23 25.78
N GLY A 82 17.14 -0.46 26.93
CA GLY A 82 16.25 -1.61 27.12
C GLY A 82 15.06 -1.61 26.17
N LEU A 83 14.54 -0.44 25.81
CA LEU A 83 13.47 -0.31 24.82
C LEU A 83 13.94 -0.63 23.39
N ALA A 84 15.11 -0.11 22.99
CA ALA A 84 15.69 -0.43 21.67
C ALA A 84 16.01 -1.92 21.54
N ASP A 85 16.50 -2.55 22.61
CA ASP A 85 16.77 -3.98 22.70
C ASP A 85 15.49 -4.79 22.58
N GLY A 86 14.42 -4.37 23.28
CA GLY A 86 13.11 -5.02 23.20
C GLY A 86 12.49 -4.95 21.80
N ILE A 87 12.66 -3.82 21.09
CA ILE A 87 12.19 -3.65 19.71
C ILE A 87 12.99 -4.51 18.75
N GLU A 88 14.33 -4.54 18.87
CA GLU A 88 15.17 -5.37 18.01
C GLU A 88 14.89 -6.86 18.22
N ALA A 89 14.77 -7.30 19.48
CA ALA A 89 14.48 -8.69 19.81
C ALA A 89 13.12 -9.12 19.24
N ALA A 90 12.08 -8.29 19.36
CA ALA A 90 10.78 -8.55 18.77
C ALA A 90 10.86 -8.62 17.23
N LEU A 91 11.63 -7.73 16.61
CA LEU A 91 11.84 -7.72 15.16
C LEU A 91 12.55 -8.98 14.67
N PHE A 92 13.59 -9.40 15.38
CA PHE A 92 14.36 -10.58 15.04
C PHE A 92 13.52 -11.86 15.17
N GLN A 93 12.71 -11.96 16.24
CA GLN A 93 11.79 -13.08 16.45
C GLN A 93 10.70 -13.13 15.37
N HIS A 94 10.14 -11.98 14.99
CA HIS A 94 9.10 -11.91 13.95
C HIS A 94 9.59 -12.39 12.58
N HIS A 95 10.88 -12.19 12.27
CA HIS A 95 11.50 -12.65 11.02
C HIS A 95 12.19 -14.02 11.13
N GLY A 96 11.79 -14.85 12.11
CA GLY A 96 12.24 -16.24 12.22
C GLY A 96 13.69 -16.40 12.67
N SER A 97 14.22 -15.44 13.45
CA SER A 97 15.59 -15.45 13.96
C SER A 97 16.66 -15.51 12.87
N GLN A 98 16.36 -14.96 11.70
CA GLN A 98 17.30 -14.85 10.58
C GLN A 98 17.55 -13.38 10.24
N ALA A 99 18.83 -13.00 10.22
CA ALA A 99 19.28 -11.65 9.86
C ALA A 99 19.29 -11.42 8.33
N GLY A 100 18.21 -11.83 7.68
CA GLY A 100 18.04 -11.82 6.22
C GLY A 100 17.73 -10.44 5.63
N PRO A 101 17.50 -10.36 4.31
CA PRO A 101 17.11 -9.11 3.64
C PRO A 101 15.78 -8.55 4.17
N ASP A 102 14.83 -9.40 4.55
CA ASP A 102 13.51 -8.98 5.06
C ASP A 102 13.61 -8.29 6.41
N TYR A 103 14.40 -8.85 7.34
CA TYR A 103 14.73 -8.21 8.62
C TYR A 103 15.34 -6.82 8.41
N LYS A 104 16.29 -6.67 7.47
CA LYS A 104 16.90 -5.37 7.16
C LYS A 104 15.91 -4.40 6.53
N GLY A 105 14.97 -4.89 5.73
CA GLY A 105 13.90 -4.08 5.14
C GLY A 105 12.97 -3.53 6.23
N ALA A 106 12.48 -4.42 7.10
CA ALA A 106 11.60 -4.07 8.20
C ALA A 106 12.27 -3.13 9.22
N ALA A 107 13.53 -3.39 9.59
CA ALA A 107 14.31 -2.50 10.46
C ALA A 107 14.43 -1.08 9.89
N ARG A 108 14.76 -0.95 8.59
CA ARG A 108 14.87 0.35 7.91
C ARG A 108 13.53 1.07 7.86
N LEU A 109 12.45 0.35 7.54
CA LEU A 109 11.10 0.91 7.52
C LEU A 109 10.71 1.43 8.91
N LEU A 110 10.93 0.63 9.95
CA LEU A 110 10.58 0.99 11.32
C LEU A 110 11.37 2.22 11.80
N VAL A 111 12.68 2.25 11.57
CA VAL A 111 13.54 3.41 11.88
C VAL A 111 13.08 4.66 11.12
N ALA A 112 12.74 4.53 9.84
CA ALA A 112 12.25 5.66 9.04
C ALA A 112 10.87 6.15 9.54
N SER A 113 10.00 5.25 9.96
CA SER A 113 8.69 5.62 10.52
C SER A 113 8.81 6.28 11.88
N LEU A 114 9.64 5.76 12.79
CA LEU A 114 9.92 6.37 14.10
C LEU A 114 10.55 7.77 13.99
N LYS A 115 11.36 8.01 12.95
CA LYS A 115 11.93 9.34 12.67
C LYS A 115 10.90 10.33 12.10
N ARG A 116 9.95 9.85 11.31
CA ARG A 116 8.94 10.69 10.64
C ARG A 116 7.74 10.98 11.53
N ASN A 117 7.35 10.03 12.40
CA ASN A 117 6.16 10.12 13.23
C ASN A 117 6.56 10.36 14.70
N ALA A 118 6.51 11.63 15.12
CA ALA A 118 6.83 12.03 16.49
C ALA A 118 5.80 11.53 17.51
N ASP A 119 4.51 11.44 17.14
CA ASP A 119 3.45 10.90 17.99
C ASP A 119 3.67 9.42 18.28
N LEU A 120 3.93 8.62 17.24
CA LEU A 120 4.24 7.20 17.38
C LEU A 120 5.45 6.99 18.30
N ARG A 121 6.50 7.81 18.14
CA ARG A 121 7.67 7.77 19.02
C ARG A 121 7.31 8.10 20.47
N GLY A 122 6.51 9.15 20.70
CA GLY A 122 6.00 9.49 22.03
C GLY A 122 5.23 8.33 22.67
N ARG A 123 4.37 7.66 21.89
CA ARG A 123 3.60 6.49 22.34
C ARG A 123 4.45 5.26 22.64
N VAL A 124 5.56 5.08 21.93
CA VAL A 124 6.52 4.01 22.20
C VAL A 124 7.34 4.32 23.46
N LEU A 125 7.77 5.57 23.65
CA LEU A 125 8.50 6.02 24.83
C LEU A 125 7.64 6.01 26.11
N SER A 126 6.34 6.31 25.99
CA SER A 126 5.40 6.23 27.12
C SER A 126 4.93 4.81 27.43
N GLY A 127 5.31 3.81 26.62
CA GLY A 127 4.91 2.42 26.78
C GLY A 127 3.48 2.10 26.31
N ALA A 128 2.77 3.05 25.69
CA ALA A 128 1.43 2.82 25.14
C ALA A 128 1.43 1.81 23.97
N VAL A 129 2.53 1.72 23.23
CA VAL A 129 2.73 0.72 22.18
C VAL A 129 3.84 -0.25 22.59
N ARG A 130 3.50 -1.54 22.70
CA ARG A 130 4.47 -2.59 23.03
C ARG A 130 5.37 -2.89 21.83
N PRO A 131 6.65 -3.25 22.04
CA PRO A 131 7.58 -3.60 20.96
C PRO A 131 7.06 -4.68 20.00
N ALA A 132 6.39 -5.71 20.53
CA ALA A 132 5.80 -6.76 19.70
C ALA A 132 4.67 -6.25 18.80
N ALA A 133 3.82 -5.36 19.32
CA ALA A 133 2.74 -4.75 18.55
C ALA A 133 3.31 -3.82 17.46
N LEU A 134 4.36 -3.07 17.79
CA LEU A 134 5.04 -2.16 16.86
C LEU A 134 5.61 -2.90 15.63
N VAL A 135 6.17 -4.10 15.82
CA VAL A 135 6.72 -4.92 14.74
C VAL A 135 5.62 -5.53 13.86
N SER A 136 4.46 -5.82 14.44
CA SER A 136 3.30 -6.37 13.70
C SER A 136 2.49 -5.32 12.93
N MET A 137 2.74 -4.02 13.15
CA MET A 137 2.00 -2.94 12.51
C MET A 137 2.33 -2.84 11.01
N ASP A 138 1.30 -2.55 10.22
CA ASP A 138 1.45 -2.30 8.78
C ASP A 138 2.17 -0.98 8.50
N SER A 139 2.77 -0.89 7.31
CA SER A 139 3.44 0.34 6.83
C SER A 139 2.53 1.58 6.86
N ARG A 140 1.22 1.38 6.68
CA ARG A 140 0.20 2.43 6.78
C ARG A 140 -0.05 2.87 8.22
N GLN A 141 -0.11 1.92 9.16
CA GLN A 141 -0.30 2.21 10.59
C GLN A 141 0.92 2.88 11.22
N LEU A 142 2.11 2.63 10.66
CA LEU A 142 3.36 3.30 11.03
C LEU A 142 3.50 4.71 10.43
N ALA A 143 2.62 5.12 9.51
CA ALA A 143 2.66 6.43 8.87
C ALA A 143 2.16 7.54 9.82
N THR A 144 2.38 8.82 9.46
CA THR A 144 1.86 9.96 10.25
C THR A 144 0.33 10.01 10.20
N THR A 145 -0.29 10.70 11.16
CA THR A 145 -1.76 10.84 11.21
C THR A 145 -2.33 11.40 9.91
N GLN A 146 -1.69 12.42 9.33
CA GLN A 146 -2.06 12.98 8.04
C GLN A 146 -2.01 11.93 6.91
N GLN A 147 -0.95 11.12 6.87
CA GLN A 147 -0.82 10.07 5.85
C GLN A 147 -1.87 8.97 6.04
N GLN A 148 -2.20 8.62 7.29
CA GLN A 148 -3.27 7.66 7.59
C GLN A 148 -4.62 8.18 7.10
N GLU A 149 -4.91 9.46 7.30
CA GLU A 149 -6.13 10.09 6.78
C GLU A 149 -6.15 10.11 5.25
N GLU A 150 -5.03 10.41 4.58
CA GLU A 150 -4.92 10.35 3.12
C GLU A 150 -5.19 8.93 2.60
N PHE A 151 -4.61 7.92 3.25
CA PHE A 151 -4.88 6.51 2.90
C PHE A 151 -6.36 6.16 3.09
N ALA A 152 -6.98 6.57 4.21
CA ALA A 152 -8.39 6.33 4.46
C ALA A 152 -9.29 6.99 3.39
N GLN A 153 -8.97 8.22 2.98
CA GLN A 153 -9.68 8.92 1.91
C GLN A 153 -9.50 8.24 0.55
N LEU A 154 -8.30 7.74 0.25
CA LEU A 154 -8.04 6.98 -0.98
C LEU A 154 -8.82 5.67 -1.01
N GLU A 155 -8.89 4.96 0.12
CA GLU A 155 -9.66 3.74 0.26
C GLU A 155 -11.16 3.99 0.12
N ASP A 156 -11.69 5.04 0.77
CA ASP A 156 -13.09 5.43 0.64
C ASP A 156 -13.45 5.77 -0.81
N LYS A 157 -12.61 6.57 -1.48
CA LYS A 157 -12.79 6.89 -2.91
C LYS A 157 -12.72 5.66 -3.80
N ALA A 158 -11.83 4.71 -3.49
CA ALA A 158 -11.73 3.46 -4.24
C ALA A 158 -12.98 2.58 -4.03
N MET A 159 -13.44 2.46 -2.78
CA MET A 159 -14.66 1.74 -2.42
C MET A 159 -15.89 2.36 -3.08
N GLN A 160 -16.03 3.69 -3.02
CA GLN A 160 -17.12 4.42 -3.67
C GLN A 160 -17.14 4.16 -5.18
N ARG A 161 -15.98 4.17 -5.85
CA ARG A 161 -15.90 3.85 -7.29
C ARG A 161 -16.37 2.44 -7.58
N VAL A 162 -15.96 1.45 -6.79
CA VAL A 162 -16.39 0.05 -6.97
C VAL A 162 -17.89 -0.09 -6.73
N THR A 163 -18.44 0.52 -5.68
CA THR A 163 -19.89 0.48 -5.39
C THR A 163 -20.70 1.16 -6.49
N VAL A 164 -20.26 2.31 -7.01
CA VAL A 164 -20.94 3.01 -8.11
C VAL A 164 -20.94 2.17 -9.40
N LEU A 165 -19.83 1.48 -9.70
CA LEU A 165 -19.74 0.57 -10.85
C LEU A 165 -20.57 -0.72 -10.66
N GLY A 166 -20.59 -1.27 -9.45
CA GLY A 166 -21.32 -2.50 -9.12
C GLY A 166 -22.82 -2.31 -8.96
N SER A 167 -23.29 -1.12 -8.57
CA SER A 167 -24.71 -0.86 -8.32
C SER A 167 -25.55 -0.67 -9.59
N GLY A 168 -24.97 -0.80 -10.80
CA GLY A 168 -25.72 -0.70 -12.06
C GLY A 168 -26.43 0.63 -12.30
N ALA A 169 -26.19 1.62 -11.44
CA ALA A 169 -26.85 2.92 -11.41
C ALA A 169 -26.16 3.94 -12.33
N SER A 170 -25.33 3.48 -13.27
CA SER A 170 -24.70 4.33 -14.29
C SER A 170 -25.66 4.72 -15.42
N GLY A 171 -26.97 4.47 -15.29
CA GLY A 171 -27.98 4.81 -16.28
C GLY A 171 -28.69 6.13 -16.00
N THR A 172 -29.04 6.85 -17.04
CA THR A 172 -29.87 8.06 -16.95
C THR A 172 -31.27 7.67 -16.49
N LEU A 173 -31.77 8.31 -15.43
CA LEU A 173 -33.15 8.13 -14.96
C LEU A 173 -34.12 8.69 -16.00
N THR A 174 -35.12 7.91 -16.38
CA THR A 174 -36.15 8.34 -17.32
C THR A 174 -37.52 7.78 -16.96
N THR A 175 -38.56 8.55 -17.27
CA THR A 175 -39.96 8.14 -17.18
C THR A 175 -40.57 7.84 -18.55
N GLU A 176 -39.77 7.88 -19.62
CA GLU A 176 -40.25 7.67 -21.00
C GLU A 176 -40.63 6.21 -21.29
N TYR A 177 -40.13 5.26 -20.49
CA TYR A 177 -40.39 3.84 -20.65
C TYR A 177 -41.29 3.29 -19.54
N ALA A 178 -42.35 2.59 -19.93
CA ALA A 178 -43.22 1.85 -19.00
C ALA A 178 -42.81 0.37 -18.91
N CYS A 179 -42.63 -0.13 -17.69
CA CYS A 179 -42.26 -1.53 -17.46
C CYS A 179 -43.44 -2.46 -17.75
N LYS A 180 -43.27 -3.40 -18.67
CA LYS A 180 -44.29 -4.41 -19.00
C LYS A 180 -44.58 -5.41 -17.87
N LYS A 181 -43.69 -5.54 -16.87
CA LYS A 181 -43.83 -6.52 -15.78
C LYS A 181 -44.57 -5.95 -14.55
N CYS A 182 -44.24 -4.73 -14.13
CA CYS A 182 -44.85 -4.11 -12.94
C CYS A 182 -45.72 -2.88 -13.24
N GLY A 183 -45.76 -2.40 -14.49
CA GLY A 183 -46.51 -1.20 -14.87
C GLY A 183 -45.90 0.13 -14.42
N GLY A 184 -44.81 0.10 -13.65
CA GLY A 184 -44.10 1.31 -13.21
C GLY A 184 -43.36 2.00 -14.36
N ASN A 185 -43.26 3.34 -14.28
CA ASN A 185 -42.52 4.19 -15.23
C ASN A 185 -41.14 4.62 -14.71
N SER A 186 -40.74 4.21 -13.50
CA SER A 186 -39.41 4.48 -12.96
C SER A 186 -38.38 3.53 -13.57
N CYS A 187 -37.70 3.99 -14.62
CA CYS A 187 -36.70 3.24 -15.35
C CYS A 187 -35.39 4.03 -15.43
N ASN A 188 -34.26 3.33 -15.55
CA ASN A 188 -33.01 3.92 -16.01
C ASN A 188 -32.63 3.33 -17.36
N TYR A 189 -31.92 4.08 -18.20
CA TYR A 189 -31.39 3.54 -19.44
C TYR A 189 -29.89 3.78 -19.55
N LEU A 190 -29.21 2.83 -20.17
CA LEU A 190 -27.80 2.93 -20.53
C LEU A 190 -27.72 2.86 -22.05
N GLU A 191 -27.10 3.87 -22.67
CA GLU A 191 -26.82 3.82 -24.11
C GLU A 191 -25.72 2.77 -24.32
N SER A 192 -26.12 1.65 -24.90
CA SER A 192 -25.24 0.57 -25.29
C SER A 192 -24.91 0.77 -26.76
N GLY A 193 -24.05 1.75 -27.06
CA GLY A 193 -23.23 1.63 -28.25
C GLY A 193 -22.45 0.33 -28.10
N ARG A 194 -22.63 -0.64 -29.01
CA ARG A 194 -21.86 -1.89 -28.97
C ARG A 194 -20.40 -1.53 -28.78
N ARG A 195 -19.87 -1.76 -27.57
CA ARG A 195 -18.45 -1.69 -27.25
C ARG A 195 -17.73 -2.95 -27.79
N ASP A 196 -18.28 -3.56 -28.83
CA ASP A 196 -17.60 -4.52 -29.67
C ASP A 196 -16.73 -3.71 -30.64
N ILE A 197 -15.61 -3.17 -30.15
CA ILE A 197 -14.44 -2.83 -30.98
C ILE A 197 -13.78 -4.17 -31.38
N GLY A 198 -14.58 -5.04 -32.01
CA GLY A 198 -14.26 -6.41 -32.34
C GLY A 198 -14.54 -6.58 -33.82
N LYS A 199 -13.52 -6.30 -34.63
CA LYS A 199 -13.45 -6.50 -36.09
C LYS A 199 -14.30 -5.58 -36.99
N SER A 200 -15.37 -4.96 -36.51
CA SER A 200 -16.23 -4.11 -37.35
C SER A 200 -15.62 -2.74 -37.71
N GLU A 201 -14.66 -2.22 -36.92
CA GLU A 201 -14.01 -0.93 -37.22
C GLU A 201 -12.86 -1.04 -38.25
N THR A 202 -12.45 -2.24 -38.66
CA THR A 202 -11.34 -2.42 -39.63
C THR A 202 -11.83 -2.60 -41.07
N TRP A 203 -13.09 -2.98 -41.28
CA TRP A 203 -13.67 -3.17 -42.61
C TRP A 203 -15.04 -2.51 -42.63
N GLY A 204 -15.11 -1.28 -43.17
CA GLY A 204 -16.33 -0.49 -43.24
C GLY A 204 -17.45 -1.22 -43.95
N SER A 205 -18.47 -1.64 -43.19
CA SER A 205 -19.78 -2.00 -43.73
C SER A 205 -20.72 -0.80 -43.66
N LYS A 206 -21.49 -0.59 -44.72
CA LYS A 206 -22.56 0.40 -44.80
C LYS A 206 -23.80 -0.13 -44.08
N GLU A 207 -23.84 -0.01 -42.77
CA GLU A 207 -25.07 -0.11 -41.99
C GLU A 207 -24.86 0.66 -40.69
N GLY A 208 -25.65 1.73 -40.52
CA GLY A 208 -25.42 2.76 -39.51
C GLY A 208 -25.27 2.19 -38.10
N ALA A 209 -24.39 2.80 -37.31
CA ALA A 209 -24.18 2.46 -35.91
C ALA A 209 -25.54 2.51 -35.18
N THR A 210 -26.14 1.34 -34.96
CA THR A 210 -27.44 1.25 -34.29
C THR A 210 -27.18 1.43 -32.80
N THR A 211 -27.38 2.65 -32.29
CA THR A 211 -27.25 2.93 -30.85
C THR A 211 -28.44 2.32 -30.14
N SER A 212 -28.28 1.15 -29.53
CA SER A 212 -29.34 0.54 -28.73
C SER A 212 -29.29 1.05 -27.28
N ARG A 213 -30.46 1.27 -26.68
CA ARG A 213 -30.59 1.62 -25.27
C ARG A 213 -30.97 0.38 -24.48
N VAL A 214 -30.23 0.08 -23.43
CA VAL A 214 -30.63 -0.95 -22.48
C VAL A 214 -31.32 -0.30 -21.30
N VAL A 215 -32.61 -0.54 -21.17
CA VAL A 215 -33.48 0.02 -20.14
C VAL A 215 -33.62 -1.00 -19.01
N THR A 216 -33.48 -0.54 -17.75
CA THR A 216 -33.74 -1.35 -16.55
C THR A 216 -34.80 -0.67 -15.69
N CYS A 217 -35.82 -1.43 -15.28
CA CYS A 217 -36.85 -0.94 -14.37
C CYS A 217 -36.33 -0.92 -12.93
N LEU A 218 -36.45 0.22 -12.25
CA LEU A 218 -35.99 0.39 -10.87
C LEU A 218 -36.92 -0.26 -9.85
N GLY A 219 -38.20 -0.46 -10.19
CA GLY A 219 -39.17 -1.08 -9.29
C GLY A 219 -39.13 -2.61 -9.24
N CYS A 220 -38.79 -3.28 -10.35
CA CYS A 220 -38.80 -4.76 -10.42
C CYS A 220 -37.53 -5.39 -11.02
N GLY A 221 -36.53 -4.59 -11.41
CA GLY A 221 -35.26 -5.06 -11.95
C GLY A 221 -35.32 -5.63 -13.37
N ASN A 222 -36.47 -5.56 -14.06
CA ASN A 222 -36.60 -6.06 -15.43
C ASN A 222 -35.73 -5.24 -16.40
N ARG A 223 -34.96 -5.90 -17.28
CA ARG A 223 -34.04 -5.26 -18.22
C ARG A 223 -34.38 -5.64 -19.67
N TRP A 224 -34.47 -4.66 -20.57
CA TRP A 224 -34.78 -4.87 -21.99
C TRP A 224 -34.05 -3.87 -22.90
N GLU A 225 -33.88 -4.21 -24.18
CA GLU A 225 -33.18 -3.39 -25.17
C GLU A 225 -34.19 -2.69 -26.09
N VAL A 226 -33.93 -1.43 -26.41
CA VAL A 226 -34.74 -0.59 -27.30
C VAL A 226 -33.82 -0.02 -28.37
N GLY A 227 -34.08 -0.33 -29.64
CA GLY A 227 -33.31 0.24 -30.75
C GLY A 227 -33.69 1.70 -30.98
N LEU A 228 -32.70 2.60 -30.99
CA LEU A 228 -32.90 3.94 -31.56
C LEU A 228 -32.68 3.83 -33.07
N PHE A 229 -33.78 3.83 -33.81
CA PHE A 229 -33.76 4.11 -35.23
C PHE A 229 -34.09 5.59 -35.38
N GLU A 230 -33.10 6.41 -35.76
CA GLU A 230 -33.35 7.75 -36.31
C GLU A 230 -33.77 7.65 -37.78
#